data_AF-A0A1H8DYU7-F1
#
_entry.id   AF-A0A1H8DYU7-F1
#
_cell.length_a   1.000
_cell.length_b   1.000
_cell.length_c   1.000
_cell.angle_alpha   90.00
_cell.angle_beta   90.00
_cell.angle_gamma   90.00
#
_symmetry.space_group_name_H-M   'P 1'
#
loop_
_entity.id
_entity.type
_entity.pdbx_description
1 polymer ?
#
loop_
_entity_poly.entity_id
_entity_poly.type
_entity_poly.pdbx_seq_one_letter_code
_entity_poly.pdbx_strand_id
1 'polypeptide(L)'
;MSYASRVVLRLPLSSEGLLAAFVEQCLRDRVALIAVVGEGAARIEDIIDELVVGDGMDDTRFVVTTSHSNETMEEVLEFAGLWNDERNQPVQIVSL
;
A
#
# COMPACT_ATOMS: atom_id res chain seq x y z
N MET A 1 10.92 8.14 9.56
CA MET A 1 11.30 7.83 8.17
C MET A 1 10.03 7.88 7.35
N SER A 2 10.09 8.37 6.10
CA SER A 2 8.95 8.45 5.18
C SER A 2 8.93 7.25 4.25
N TYR A 3 7.76 6.80 3.83
CA TYR A 3 7.60 5.82 2.77
C TYR A 3 7.92 6.42 1.39
N ALA A 4 8.39 5.57 0.47
CA ALA A 4 8.49 5.91 -0.94
C ALA A 4 7.10 6.13 -1.54
N SER A 5 7.04 6.84 -2.66
CA SER A 5 5.80 7.12 -3.37
C SER A 5 5.02 5.89 -3.84
N ARG A 6 5.69 4.74 -3.97
CA ARG A 6 5.13 3.45 -4.38
C ARG A 6 5.61 2.38 -3.41
N VAL A 7 4.66 1.68 -2.80
CA VAL A 7 4.92 0.67 -1.78
C VAL A 7 4.33 -0.67 -2.21
N VAL A 8 5.09 -1.73 -2.00
CA VAL A 8 4.60 -3.11 -2.05
C VAL A 8 4.55 -3.66 -0.63
N LEU A 9 3.34 -3.87 -0.10
CA LEU A 9 3.11 -4.48 1.22
C LEU A 9 3.12 -6.00 1.08
N ARG A 10 4.11 -6.65 1.69
CA ARG A 10 4.27 -8.11 1.65
C ARG A 10 3.50 -8.80 2.77
N LEU A 11 2.73 -9.82 2.41
CA LEU A 11 2.09 -10.75 3.34
C LEU A 11 2.93 -12.03 3.57
N PRO A 12 2.76 -12.72 4.71
CA PRO A 12 1.87 -12.39 5.83
C PRO A 12 2.38 -11.19 6.65
N LEU A 13 1.46 -10.46 7.28
CA LEU A 13 1.83 -9.43 8.25
C LEU A 13 2.30 -10.09 9.55
N SER A 14 3.32 -9.53 10.18
CA SER A 14 3.75 -9.92 11.53
C SER A 14 2.71 -9.49 12.57
N SER A 15 1.99 -8.38 12.32
CA SER A 15 0.88 -7.91 13.15
C SER A 15 -0.09 -7.01 12.37
N GLU A 16 -1.37 -7.41 12.30
CA GLU A 16 -2.44 -6.59 11.70
C GLU A 16 -2.68 -5.27 12.46
N GLY A 17 -2.34 -5.22 13.75
CA GLY A 17 -2.46 -3.99 14.56
C GLY A 17 -1.57 -2.83 14.10
N LEU A 18 -0.64 -3.08 13.16
CA LEU A 18 0.23 -2.06 12.58
C LEU A 18 -0.34 -1.44 11.30
N LEU A 19 -1.40 -2.00 10.71
CA LEU A 19 -2.00 -1.51 9.46
C LEU A 19 -2.48 -0.08 9.57
N ALA A 20 -3.20 0.26 10.63
CA ALA A 20 -3.70 1.62 10.83
C ALA A 20 -2.56 2.65 10.85
N ALA A 21 -1.51 2.39 11.62
CA ALA A 21 -0.35 3.28 11.69
C ALA A 21 0.40 3.38 10.35
N PHE A 22 0.50 2.26 9.62
CA PHE A 22 1.07 2.21 8.28
C PHE A 22 0.29 3.07 7.29
N VAL A 23 -1.03 2.90 7.21
CA VAL A 23 -1.90 3.66 6.30
C VAL A 23 -1.86 5.15 6.59
N GLU A 24 -1.96 5.56 7.87
CA GLU A 24 -1.85 6.97 8.25
C GLU A 24 -0.48 7.58 7.91
N GLN A 25 0.59 6.78 7.95
CA GLN A 25 1.91 7.24 7.55
C GLN A 25 2.02 7.34 6.02
N CYS A 26 1.48 6.39 5.27
CA CYS A 26 1.41 6.45 3.81
C CYS A 26 0.63 7.69 3.32
N LEU A 27 -0.51 8.00 3.92
CA LEU A 27 -1.29 9.21 3.59
C LEU A 27 -0.49 10.49 3.87
N ARG A 28 0.18 10.57 5.03
CA ARG A 28 1.06 11.71 5.38
C ARG A 28 2.24 11.87 4.42
N ASP A 29 2.82 10.76 3.98
CA ASP A 29 3.91 10.74 2.99
C ASP A 29 3.41 10.86 1.54
N ARG A 30 2.10 11.05 1.36
CA ARG A 30 1.40 11.15 0.07
C ARG A 30 1.66 9.97 -0.84
N VAL A 31 1.83 8.75 -0.32
CA VAL A 31 2.05 7.54 -1.12
C VAL A 31 0.98 7.46 -2.20
N ALA A 32 1.41 7.22 -3.45
CA ALA A 32 0.52 7.18 -4.60
C ALA A 32 -0.05 5.78 -4.83
N LEU A 33 0.71 4.73 -4.48
CA LEU A 33 0.33 3.33 -4.67
C LEU A 33 0.74 2.48 -3.46
N ILE A 34 -0.19 1.67 -2.95
CA ILE A 34 0.05 0.55 -2.05
C ILE A 34 -0.42 -0.73 -2.75
N ALA A 35 0.53 -1.53 -3.25
CA ALA A 35 0.25 -2.84 -3.82
C ALA A 35 0.43 -3.93 -2.75
N VAL A 36 -0.61 -4.67 -2.42
CA VAL A 36 -0.58 -5.74 -1.42
C VAL A 36 -0.34 -7.07 -2.11
N VAL A 37 0.69 -7.81 -1.72
CA VAL A 37 1.07 -9.09 -2.35
C VAL A 37 1.13 -10.24 -1.35
N GLY A 38 0.56 -11.38 -1.75
CA GLY A 38 0.57 -12.63 -1.01
C GLY A 38 -0.82 -13.12 -0.61
N GLU A 39 -0.86 -14.26 0.08
CA GLU A 39 -2.13 -14.89 0.48
C GLU A 39 -2.94 -13.98 1.41
N GLY A 40 -4.20 -13.73 1.05
CA GLY A 40 -5.08 -12.81 1.77
C GLY A 40 -4.95 -11.34 1.37
N ALA A 41 -4.25 -11.02 0.27
CA ALA A 41 -4.06 -9.64 -0.19
C ALA A 41 -5.37 -8.87 -0.34
N ALA A 42 -6.41 -9.48 -0.92
CA ALA A 42 -7.72 -8.82 -1.08
C ALA A 42 -8.34 -8.41 0.26
N ARG A 43 -8.28 -9.29 1.28
CA ARG A 43 -8.81 -8.96 2.62
C ARG A 43 -8.02 -7.82 3.27
N ILE A 44 -6.70 -7.81 3.11
CA ILE A 44 -5.86 -6.75 3.68
C ILE A 44 -6.08 -5.43 2.93
N GLU A 45 -6.27 -5.48 1.61
CA GLU A 45 -6.67 -4.32 0.81
C GLU A 45 -8.01 -3.75 1.28
N ASP A 46 -9.05 -4.57 1.48
CA ASP A 46 -10.36 -4.12 1.99
C ASP A 46 -10.20 -3.34 3.32
N ILE A 47 -9.34 -3.83 4.22
CA ILE A 47 -9.05 -3.15 5.50
C ILE A 47 -8.30 -1.83 5.25
N ILE A 48 -7.34 -1.80 4.32
CA ILE A 48 -6.63 -0.57 3.96
C ILE A 48 -7.60 0.45 3.37
N ASP A 49 -8.51 0.04 2.49
CA ASP A 49 -9.52 0.91 1.89
C ASP A 49 -10.42 1.54 2.95
N GLU A 50 -10.90 0.75 3.92
CA GLU A 50 -11.68 1.27 5.06
C GLU A 50 -10.88 2.31 5.87
N LEU A 51 -9.60 2.02 6.14
CA LEU A 51 -8.70 2.94 6.85
C LEU A 51 -8.44 4.22 6.06
N VAL A 52 -8.31 4.15 4.73
CA VAL A 52 -8.13 5.32 3.86
C VAL A 52 -9.37 6.20 3.89
N VAL A 53 -10.56 5.62 3.75
CA VAL A 53 -11.83 6.37 3.82
C VAL A 53 -12.00 7.05 5.18
N GLY A 54 -11.62 6.37 6.27
CA GLY A 54 -11.72 6.94 7.62
C GLY A 54 -13.16 7.29 8.00
N ASP A 55 -13.41 8.52 8.42
CA ASP A 55 -14.76 9.02 8.73
C ASP A 55 -15.52 9.58 7.50
N GLY A 56 -14.89 9.56 6.32
CA GLY A 56 -15.46 10.06 5.07
C GLY A 56 -15.57 11.58 4.97
N MET A 57 -15.03 12.34 5.93
CA MET A 57 -15.12 13.81 5.96
C MET A 57 -13.93 14.51 5.29
N ASP A 58 -12.79 13.82 5.16
CA ASP A 58 -11.57 14.35 4.56
C ASP A 58 -11.36 13.75 3.16
N ASP A 59 -11.77 14.50 2.15
CA ASP A 59 -11.64 14.14 0.73
C ASP A 59 -10.18 14.18 0.22
N THR A 60 -9.24 14.65 1.03
CA THR A 60 -7.81 14.67 0.69
C THR A 60 -7.11 13.34 0.99
N ARG A 61 -7.78 12.43 1.71
CA ARG A 61 -7.27 11.09 2.02
C ARG A 61 -7.41 10.19 0.79
N PHE A 62 -6.36 10.16 -0.02
CA PHE A 62 -6.33 9.36 -1.24
C PHE A 62 -5.00 8.63 -1.43
N VAL A 63 -5.09 7.34 -1.73
CA VAL A 63 -4.00 6.48 -2.19
C VAL A 63 -4.62 5.40 -3.06
N VAL A 64 -3.94 4.99 -4.13
CA VAL A 64 -4.39 3.84 -4.93
C VAL A 64 -3.94 2.57 -4.23
N THR A 65 -4.87 1.63 -4.09
CA THR A 65 -4.65 0.29 -3.56
C THR A 65 -4.82 -0.74 -4.67
N THR A 66 -4.02 -1.81 -4.61
CA THR A 66 -4.19 -2.99 -5.46
C THR A 66 -3.91 -4.26 -4.66
N SER A 67 -4.67 -5.33 -4.88
CA SER A 67 -4.39 -6.66 -4.32
C SER A 67 -3.91 -7.67 -5.34
N HIS A 68 -2.88 -8.40 -4.96
CA HIS A 68 -2.14 -9.35 -5.80
C HIS A 68 -2.04 -10.70 -5.06
N SER A 69 -3.16 -11.43 -4.99
CA SER A 69 -3.23 -12.70 -4.24
C SER A 69 -2.59 -13.88 -4.97
N ASN A 70 -2.49 -13.82 -6.30
CA ASN A 70 -2.06 -14.91 -7.17
C ASN A 70 -0.80 -14.58 -7.99
N GLU A 71 -0.18 -13.44 -7.70
CA GLU A 71 1.03 -12.95 -8.39
C GLU A 71 2.24 -13.07 -7.46
N THR A 72 3.40 -13.24 -8.07
CA THR A 72 4.69 -13.28 -7.40
C THR A 72 5.13 -11.88 -6.95
N MET A 73 6.06 -11.82 -6.00
CA MET A 73 6.66 -10.55 -5.58
C MET A 73 7.31 -9.81 -6.77
N GLU A 74 7.97 -10.55 -7.66
CA GLU A 74 8.63 -10.02 -8.84
C GLU A 74 7.64 -9.38 -9.82
N GLU A 75 6.51 -10.03 -10.10
CA GLU A 75 5.44 -9.48 -10.97
C GLU A 75 4.85 -8.19 -10.38
N VAL A 76 4.61 -8.16 -9.07
CA VAL A 76 4.06 -6.97 -8.40
C VAL A 76 5.06 -5.82 -8.35
N LEU A 77 6.36 -6.12 -8.19
CA LEU A 77 7.42 -5.12 -8.28
C LEU A 77 7.54 -4.54 -9.69
N GLU A 78 7.43 -5.36 -10.73
CA GLU A 78 7.39 -4.90 -12.12
C GLU A 78 6.18 -3.99 -12.34
N PHE A 79 4.98 -4.42 -11.93
CA PHE A 79 3.75 -3.64 -11.99
C PHE A 79 3.91 -2.28 -11.29
N ALA A 80 4.36 -2.27 -10.03
CA ALA A 80 4.56 -1.04 -9.27
C ALA A 80 5.67 -0.17 -9.88
N GLY A 81 6.70 -0.77 -10.49
CA GLY A 81 7.77 -0.05 -11.18
C GLY A 81 7.29 0.72 -12.41
N LEU A 82 6.29 0.17 -13.12
CA LEU A 82 5.63 0.81 -14.26
C LEU A 82 4.59 1.88 -13.86
N TRP A 83 4.21 1.93 -12.58
CA TRP A 83 3.31 2.96 -12.07
C TRP A 83 3.94 4.35 -12.18
N ASN A 84 3.39 5.19 -13.05
CA ASN A 84 3.90 6.53 -13.26
C ASN A 84 3.41 7.45 -12.13
N ASP A 85 4.35 7.96 -11.35
CA ASP A 85 4.11 9.06 -10.42
C ASP A 85 5.09 10.22 -10.66
N GLU A 86 4.79 11.39 -10.11
CA GLU A 86 5.61 12.59 -10.30
C GLU A 86 6.99 12.52 -9.61
N ARG A 87 7.20 11.56 -8.71
CA ARG A 87 8.37 11.51 -7.81
C ARG A 87 9.45 10.54 -8.28
N ASN A 88 9.13 9.60 -9.17
CA ASN A 88 10.04 8.63 -9.79
C ASN A 88 11.02 7.97 -8.80
N GLN A 89 10.55 7.66 -7.59
CA GLN A 89 11.35 7.01 -6.54
C GLN A 89 11.32 5.48 -6.69
N PRO A 90 12.38 4.74 -6.32
CA PRO A 90 12.33 3.29 -6.32
C PRO A 90 11.13 2.75 -5.53
N VAL A 91 10.53 1.66 -6.03
CA VAL A 91 9.46 0.95 -5.30
C VAL A 91 10.03 0.43 -3.98
N GLN A 92 9.33 0.68 -2.88
CA GLN A 92 9.71 0.20 -1.55
C GLN A 92 8.93 -1.05 -1.19
N ILE A 93 9.63 -2.11 -0.80
CA ILE A 93 9.02 -3.29 -0.18
C ILE A 93 8.85 -3.03 1.31
N VAL A 94 7.66 -3.30 1.84
CA VAL A 94 7.32 -3.15 3.25
C VAL A 94 6.85 -4.48 3.83
N SER A 95 7.29 -4.76 5.05
CA SER A 95 6.78 -5.85 5.88
C SER A 95 6.44 -5.27 7.24
N LEU A 96 5.21 -5.51 7.70
CA LEU A 96 4.70 -5.06 9.01
C LEU A 96 4.81 -6.19 10.02
#